data_AF-A0A954QSA8-F1
#
_entry.id   AF-A0A954QSA8-F1
#
_cell.length_a   1.000
_cell.length_b   1.000
_cell.length_c   1.000
_cell.angle_alpha   90.00
_cell.angle_beta   90.00
_cell.angle_gamma   90.00
#
_symmetry.space_group_name_H-M   'P 1'
#
loop_
_entity.id
_entity.type
_entity.pdbx_description
1 polymer ?
#
loop_
_entity_poly.entity_id
_entity_poly.type
_entity_poly.pdbx_seq_one_letter_code
_entity_poly.pdbx_strand_id
1 'polypeptide(L)'
;GIPGGFLLVDHVHPSIPGHRKIAELLMEQIQKSFDKQMTQNWQQTRDELYDEHLGALSESYYLDGQRRLEALRAWAQGRANGVMPTE
;
A
#
# COMPACT_ATOMS: atom_id res chain seq x y z
N GLY A 1 17.32 16.59 -6.76
CA GLY A 1 16.51 15.65 -5.97
C GLY A 1 16.19 14.45 -6.82
N ILE A 2 16.12 13.25 -6.24
CA ILE A 2 15.75 12.03 -6.99
C ILE A 2 14.27 12.15 -7.39
N PRO A 3 13.94 12.10 -8.69
CA PRO A 3 12.54 12.03 -9.11
C PRO A 3 11.90 10.76 -8.53
N GLY A 4 10.78 10.91 -7.79
CA GLY A 4 10.08 9.76 -7.18
C GLY A 4 10.14 9.68 -5.65
N GLY A 5 11.07 10.38 -4.98
CA GLY A 5 11.09 10.59 -3.53
C GLY A 5 10.67 9.37 -2.68
N PHE A 6 9.82 9.59 -1.67
CA PHE A 6 9.21 8.53 -0.84
C PHE A 6 8.00 7.85 -1.50
N LEU A 7 7.61 8.28 -2.71
CA LEU A 7 6.41 7.78 -3.40
C LEU A 7 6.70 6.56 -4.26
N LEU A 8 7.95 6.33 -4.65
CA LEU A 8 8.37 5.14 -5.38
C LEU A 8 9.34 4.30 -4.53
N VAL A 9 9.23 2.97 -4.58
CA VAL A 9 10.15 2.05 -3.90
C VAL A 9 11.45 1.84 -4.70
N ASP A 10 11.38 2.09 -6.01
CA ASP A 10 12.52 2.22 -6.92
C ASP A 10 12.23 3.36 -7.91
N HIS A 11 12.74 3.31 -9.13
CA HIS A 11 12.52 4.35 -10.14
C HIS A 11 11.24 4.15 -10.97
N VAL A 12 10.45 3.09 -10.71
CA VAL A 12 9.30 2.68 -11.51
C VAL A 12 8.06 2.42 -10.64
N HIS A 13 8.23 1.70 -9.53
CA HIS A 13 7.13 1.12 -8.77
C HIS A 13 6.68 2.04 -7.63
N PRO A 14 5.38 2.32 -7.50
CA PRO A 14 4.86 3.08 -6.36
C PRO A 14 5.04 2.33 -5.03
N SER A 15 5.38 3.11 -4.00
CA SER A 15 5.24 2.70 -2.61
C SER A 15 3.77 2.62 -2.20
N ILE A 16 3.48 2.11 -1.00
CA ILE A 16 2.11 2.16 -0.44
C ILE A 16 1.55 3.60 -0.42
N PRO A 17 2.27 4.63 0.08
CA PRO A 17 1.85 6.03 -0.07
C PRO A 17 1.66 6.46 -1.53
N GLY A 18 2.52 5.99 -2.44
CA GLY A 18 2.42 6.26 -3.87
C GLY A 18 1.13 5.70 -4.49
N HIS A 19 0.82 4.43 -4.24
CA HIS A 19 -0.42 3.80 -4.67
C HIS A 19 -1.64 4.52 -4.10
N ARG A 20 -1.62 4.89 -2.82
CA ARG A 20 -2.71 5.68 -2.21
C ARG A 20 -2.90 7.00 -2.93
N LYS A 21 -1.81 7.72 -3.23
CA LYS A 21 -1.89 9.01 -3.92
C LYS A 21 -2.46 8.86 -5.34
N ILE A 22 -2.06 7.82 -6.07
CA ILE A 22 -2.62 7.52 -7.39
C ILE A 22 -4.12 7.25 -7.28
N ALA A 23 -4.56 6.42 -6.32
CA ALA A 23 -5.97 6.11 -6.12
C ALA A 23 -6.81 7.36 -5.80
N GLU A 24 -6.31 8.26 -4.96
CA GLU A 24 -6.98 9.54 -4.65
C GLU A 24 -7.15 10.41 -5.90
N LEU A 25 -6.09 10.56 -6.70
CA LEU A 25 -6.13 11.34 -7.93
C LEU A 25 -7.10 10.75 -8.96
N LEU A 26 -7.17 9.42 -9.05
CA LEU A 26 -8.14 8.74 -9.89
C LEU A 26 -9.58 9.02 -9.43
N MET A 27 -9.84 8.94 -8.12
CA MET A 27 -11.17 9.25 -7.57
C MET A 27 -11.59 10.69 -7.83
N GLU A 28 -10.68 11.65 -7.63
CA GLU A 28 -10.92 13.06 -7.97
C GLU A 28 -11.24 13.24 -9.46
N GLN A 29 -10.50 12.55 -10.34
CA GLN A 29 -10.72 12.65 -11.78
C GLN A 29 -12.06 12.03 -12.20
N ILE A 30 -12.43 10.88 -11.64
CA ILE A 30 -13.74 10.25 -11.88
C ILE A 30 -14.85 11.20 -11.38
N GLN A 31 -14.68 11.84 -10.22
CA GLN A 31 -15.69 12.78 -9.70
C GLN A 31 -15.90 13.95 -10.66
N LYS A 32 -14.82 14.51 -11.20
CA LYS A 32 -14.88 15.60 -12.20
C LYS A 32 -15.48 15.14 -13.53
N SER A 33 -15.16 13.94 -13.99
CA SER A 33 -15.53 13.46 -15.32
C SER A 33 -16.97 12.95 -15.43
N PHE A 34 -17.56 12.45 -14.34
CA PHE A 34 -18.87 11.81 -14.41
C PHE A 34 -20.05 12.68 -13.99
N ASP A 35 -19.83 13.93 -13.55
CA ASP A 35 -20.85 14.87 -13.03
C ASP A 35 -21.88 14.22 -12.08
N LYS A 36 -21.46 13.11 -11.47
CA LYS A 36 -22.27 12.30 -10.58
C LYS A 36 -22.05 12.85 -9.18
N GLN A 37 -23.12 12.87 -8.41
CA GLN A 37 -23.10 12.89 -6.95
C GLN A 37 -22.41 11.63 -6.42
N MET A 38 -21.14 11.36 -6.80
CA MET A 38 -20.31 10.53 -5.97
C MET A 38 -20.37 11.13 -4.58
N THR A 39 -20.68 10.27 -3.62
CA THR A 39 -20.94 10.61 -2.23
C THR A 39 -19.99 11.70 -1.79
N GLN A 40 -20.54 12.87 -1.45
CA GLN A 40 -19.77 13.90 -0.76
C GLN A 40 -19.02 13.22 0.38
N ASN A 41 -17.71 13.51 0.51
CA ASN A 41 -16.83 12.91 1.52
C ASN A 41 -16.46 11.43 1.31
N TRP A 42 -16.26 10.97 0.07
CA TRP A 42 -15.71 9.63 -0.21
C TRP A 42 -14.41 9.32 0.54
N GLN A 43 -13.63 10.34 0.92
CA GLN A 43 -12.43 10.19 1.74
C GLN A 43 -12.77 9.64 3.13
N GLN A 44 -13.85 10.10 3.76
CA GLN A 44 -14.29 9.61 5.06
C GLN A 44 -14.71 8.13 4.95
N THR A 45 -15.52 7.79 3.95
CA THR A 45 -15.91 6.38 3.71
C THR A 45 -14.69 5.50 3.44
N ARG A 46 -13.71 6.00 2.68
CA ARG A 46 -12.44 5.28 2.45
C ARG A 46 -11.71 5.01 3.77
N ASP A 47 -11.60 6.01 4.64
CA ASP A 47 -10.88 5.89 5.91
C ASP A 47 -11.60 4.90 6.85
N GLU A 48 -12.93 4.97 6.94
CA GLU A 48 -13.76 4.02 7.69
C GLU A 48 -13.58 2.58 7.18
N LEU A 49 -13.59 2.38 5.85
CA LEU A 49 -13.35 1.06 5.24
C LEU A 49 -11.93 0.54 5.48
N TYR A 50 -10.92 1.43 5.50
CA TYR A 50 -9.55 1.04 5.86
C TYR A 50 -9.46 0.59 7.31
N ASP A 51 -10.06 1.34 8.22
CA ASP A 51 -10.04 1.02 9.65
C ASP A 51 -10.80 -0.28 9.94
N GLU A 52 -11.96 -0.48 9.30
CA GLU A 52 -12.72 -1.74 9.39
C GLU A 52 -11.89 -2.92 8.86
N HIS A 53 -11.30 -2.77 7.68
CA HIS A 53 -10.49 -3.82 7.07
C HIS A 53 -9.28 -4.20 7.93
N LEU A 54 -8.52 -3.21 8.38
CA LEU A 54 -7.34 -3.43 9.22
C LEU A 54 -7.74 -3.99 10.60
N GLY A 55 -8.84 -3.50 11.18
CA GLY A 55 -9.38 -4.01 12.43
C GLY A 55 -9.88 -5.45 12.36
N ALA A 56 -10.28 -5.92 11.17
CA ALA A 56 -10.69 -7.30 10.94
C ALA A 56 -9.51 -8.29 10.81
N LEU A 57 -8.28 -7.80 10.63
CA LEU A 57 -7.09 -8.65 10.53
C LEU A 57 -6.67 -9.14 11.92
N SER A 58 -6.35 -10.44 12.03
CA SER A 58 -5.86 -11.02 13.27
C SER A 58 -4.46 -10.50 13.62
N GLU A 59 -4.08 -10.54 14.90
CA GLU A 59 -2.71 -10.23 15.32
C GLU A 59 -1.66 -11.09 14.60
N SER A 60 -1.99 -12.36 14.30
CA SER A 60 -1.12 -13.26 13.55
C SER A 60 -0.78 -12.73 12.15
N TYR A 61 -1.69 -12.01 11.49
CA TYR A 61 -1.42 -11.38 10.21
C TYR A 61 -0.22 -10.43 10.28
N TYR A 62 -0.17 -9.61 11.33
CA TYR A 62 0.92 -8.66 11.53
C TYR A 62 2.24 -9.35 11.90
N LEU A 63 2.18 -10.37 12.76
CA LEU A 63 3.36 -11.16 13.14
C LEU A 63 3.95 -11.90 11.93
N ASP A 64 3.10 -12.52 11.10
CA ASP A 64 3.56 -13.21 9.90
C ASP A 64 4.09 -12.22 8.86
N GLY A 65 3.46 -11.05 8.72
CA GLY A 65 3.98 -9.96 7.90
C GLY A 65 5.37 -9.50 8.34
N GLN A 66 5.61 -9.34 9.65
CA GLN A 66 6.93 -8.98 10.19
C GLN A 66 7.97 -10.06 9.89
N ARG A 67 7.66 -11.34 10.15
CA ARG A 67 8.56 -12.47 9.86
C ARG A 67 8.93 -12.53 8.37
N ARG A 68 7.94 -12.37 7.49
CA ARG A 68 8.16 -12.35 6.03
C ARG A 68 9.07 -11.18 5.62
N LEU A 69 8.85 -10.00 6.18
CA LEU A 69 9.68 -8.82 5.90
C LEU A 69 11.13 -9.02 6.37
N GLU A 70 11.35 -9.60 7.55
CA GLU A 70 12.67 -9.93 8.05
C GLU A 70 13.38 -10.96 7.17
N ALA A 71 12.68 -12.03 6.78
CA ALA A 71 13.21 -13.05 5.87
C ALA A 71 13.60 -12.44 4.51
N LEU A 72 12.75 -11.59 3.93
CA LEU A 72 13.04 -10.89 2.67
C LEU A 72 14.28 -10.00 2.80
N ARG A 73 14.44 -9.27 3.90
CA ARG A 73 15.62 -8.44 4.17
C ARG A 73 16.89 -9.28 4.30
N ALA A 74 16.84 -10.40 5.01
CA ALA A 74 17.97 -11.31 5.14
C ALA A 74 18.36 -11.92 3.78
N TRP A 75 17.39 -12.30 2.96
CA TRP A 75 17.61 -12.78 1.60
C TRP A 75 18.28 -11.71 0.72
N ALA A 76 17.76 -10.48 0.72
CA ALA A 76 18.33 -9.39 -0.07
C ALA A 76 19.78 -9.02 0.33
N GLN A 77 20.18 -9.32 1.57
CA GLN A 77 21.55 -9.14 2.07
C GLN A 77 22.47 -10.33 1.80
N GLY A 78 21.99 -11.37 1.12
CA GLY A 78 22.73 -12.62 0.90
C GLY A 78 22.96 -13.44 2.18
N ARG A 79 22.17 -13.19 3.24
CA ARG A 79 22.30 -13.84 4.56
C ARG A 79 21.32 -15.00 4.75
N ALA A 80 20.42 -15.22 3.80
CA ALA A 80 19.55 -16.38 3.79
C ALA A 80 20.21 -17.52 2.99
N ASN A 81 20.13 -18.75 3.50
CA ASN A 81 20.55 -19.95 2.79
C ASN A 81 19.58 -20.23 1.61
N GLY A 82 19.70 -19.45 0.53
CA GLY A 82 19.21 -19.76 -0.82
C GLY A 82 17.70 -19.84 -1.06
N VAL A 83 16.83 -19.88 -0.04
CA VAL A 83 15.39 -20.03 -0.24
C VAL A 83 14.71 -18.67 -0.23
N MET A 84 14.14 -18.29 -1.38
CA MET A 84 13.17 -17.18 -1.47
C MET A 84 11.99 -17.48 -0.55
N PRO A 85 11.55 -16.54 0.31
CA PRO A 85 10.31 -16.71 1.06
C PRO A 85 9.16 -16.87 0.06
N THR A 86 8.56 -18.06 0.01
CA THR A 86 7.35 -18.29 -0.79
C THR A 86 6.13 -17.82 -0.01
N GLU A 87 5.12 -17.31 -0.73
CA GLU A 87 3.87 -16.74 -0.19
C GLU A 87 3.05 -17.72 0.66
#